data_AF-A0A2R6XDD9-F1
#
_entry.id   AF-A0A2R6XDD9-F1
#
_cell.length_a   1.000
_cell.length_b   1.000
_cell.length_c   1.000
_cell.angle_alpha   90.00
_cell.angle_beta   90.00
_cell.angle_gamma   90.00
#
_symmetry.space_group_name_H-M   'P 1'
#
loop_
_entity.id
_entity.type
_entity.pdbx_description
1 polymer ?
#
loop_
_entity_poly.entity_id
_entity_poly.type
_entity_poly.pdbx_seq_one_letter_code
_entity_poly.pdbx_strand_id
1 'polypeptide(L)'
;MILVTSSPPEPCSAATGEHCLLKPINNKMDYCRLHMIEIYYNMAIMEMDDFWIKLPIIRKLMVSHPEAEWIWWMDSDAIFTHMTFDFPVEKYEGRNLVVHG
;
A
#
# COMPACT_ATOMS: atom_id res chain seq x y z
N MET A 1 -11.10 -4.43 -1.48
CA MET A 1 -10.04 -3.39 -1.57
C MET A 1 -8.71 -4.03 -1.20
N ILE A 2 -7.63 -3.67 -1.89
CA ILE A 2 -6.27 -4.14 -1.61
C ILE A 2 -5.41 -2.93 -1.22
N LEU A 3 -4.82 -2.92 -0.03
CA LEU A 3 -3.79 -1.97 0.38
C LEU A 3 -2.44 -2.43 -0.17
N VAL A 4 -1.74 -1.54 -0.87
CA VAL A 4 -0.47 -1.83 -1.54
C VAL A 4 0.61 -0.92 -1.00
N THR A 5 1.73 -1.51 -0.61
CA THR A 5 2.95 -0.80 -0.20
C THR A 5 4.17 -1.57 -0.70
N SER A 6 5.32 -0.91 -0.80
CA SER A 6 6.56 -1.55 -1.23
C SER A 6 7.78 -1.00 -0.52
N SER A 7 8.85 -1.80 -0.50
CA SER A 7 10.21 -1.34 -0.23
C SER A 7 11.17 -1.92 -1.26
N PRO A 8 12.38 -1.34 -1.40
CA PRO A 8 13.46 -2.02 -2.11
C PRO A 8 13.74 -3.42 -1.51
N PRO A 9 14.19 -4.38 -2.32
CA PRO A 9 14.67 -5.68 -1.84
C PRO A 9 16.02 -5.59 -1.13
N GLU A 10 16.83 -4.58 -1.45
CA GLU A 10 18.15 -4.42 -0.86
C GLU A 10 18.05 -3.91 0.59
N PRO A 11 18.98 -4.34 1.47
CA PRO A 11 19.06 -3.80 2.81
C PRO A 11 19.23 -2.28 2.81
N CYS A 12 18.58 -1.62 3.76
CA CYS A 12 18.78 -0.20 4.00
C CYS A 12 20.26 0.12 4.31
N SER A 13 20.78 1.20 3.75
CA SER A 13 22.16 1.66 4.03
C SER A 13 22.34 2.11 5.48
N ALA A 14 21.29 2.64 6.11
CA ALA A 14 21.29 3.02 7.51
C ALA A 14 20.95 1.83 8.41
N ALA A 15 21.69 1.65 9.51
CA ALA A 15 21.50 0.57 10.47
C ALA A 15 20.08 0.48 11.06
N THR A 16 19.37 1.60 11.13
CA THR A 16 17.98 1.68 11.64
C THR A 16 16.93 1.65 10.54
N GLY A 17 17.31 1.65 9.25
CA GLY A 17 16.38 1.73 8.13
C GLY A 17 15.39 0.57 8.09
N GLU A 18 15.87 -0.65 8.32
CA GLU A 18 15.01 -1.85 8.40
C GLU A 18 13.95 -1.73 9.49
N HIS A 19 14.30 -1.17 10.65
CA HIS A 19 13.34 -0.93 11.73
C HIS A 19 12.29 0.11 11.33
N CYS A 20 12.69 1.10 10.54
CA CYS A 20 11.80 2.12 9.99
C CYS A 20 10.90 1.58 8.86
N LEU A 21 11.19 0.42 8.26
CA LEU A 21 10.30 -0.27 7.33
C LEU A 21 9.39 -1.28 8.05
N LEU A 22 9.95 -2.03 9.01
CA LEU A 22 9.25 -3.07 9.76
C LEU A 22 8.10 -2.52 10.61
N LYS A 23 8.29 -1.36 11.24
CA LYS A 23 7.26 -0.77 12.11
C LYS A 23 6.03 -0.29 11.31
N PRO A 24 6.18 0.45 10.19
CA PRO A 24 5.05 0.80 9.33
C PRO A 24 4.32 -0.39 8.74
N ILE A 25 5.00 -1.45 8.27
CA ILE A 25 4.29 -2.61 7.73
C ILE A 25 3.45 -3.31 8.81
N ASN A 26 3.97 -3.46 10.03
CA ASN A 26 3.18 -3.98 11.15
C ASN A 26 1.94 -3.11 11.45
N ASN A 27 2.12 -1.79 11.46
CA ASN A 27 1.00 -0.84 11.62
C ASN A 27 -0.08 -1.00 10.53
N LYS A 28 0.34 -1.11 9.27
CA LYS A 28 -0.57 -1.35 8.14
C LYS A 28 -1.27 -2.71 8.25
N MET A 29 -0.55 -3.76 8.63
CA MET A 29 -1.14 -5.09 8.85
C MET A 29 -2.22 -5.08 9.94
N ASP A 30 -1.98 -4.37 11.05
CA ASP A 30 -2.97 -4.23 12.13
C ASP A 30 -4.23 -3.50 11.65
N TYR A 31 -4.07 -2.40 10.91
CA TYR A 31 -5.20 -1.68 10.33
C TYR A 31 -5.96 -2.57 9.35
N CYS A 32 -5.27 -3.19 8.40
CA CYS A 32 -5.88 -4.08 7.42
C CYS A 32 -6.64 -5.24 8.06
N ARG A 33 -6.11 -5.81 9.15
CA ARG A 33 -6.80 -6.87 9.92
C ARG A 33 -8.10 -6.38 10.55
N LEU A 34 -8.12 -5.19 11.14
CA LEU A 34 -9.33 -4.62 11.77
C LEU A 34 -10.41 -4.31 10.73
N HIS A 35 -10.01 -3.89 9.54
CA HIS A 35 -10.87 -3.39 8.48
C HIS A 35 -11.18 -4.42 7.39
N MET A 36 -10.72 -5.67 7.55
CA MET A 36 -10.84 -6.75 6.55
C MET A 36 -10.32 -6.35 5.16
N ILE A 37 -9.21 -5.61 5.12
CA ILE A 37 -8.54 -5.18 3.90
C ILE A 37 -7.40 -6.16 3.62
N GLU A 38 -7.28 -6.62 2.38
CA GLU A 38 -6.12 -7.40 1.95
C GLU A 38 -4.90 -6.49 1.82
N ILE A 39 -3.73 -6.97 2.23
CA ILE A 39 -2.47 -6.22 2.13
C ILE A 39 -1.51 -6.92 1.17
N TYR A 40 -0.95 -6.15 0.23
CA TYR A 40 0.08 -6.57 -0.70
C TYR A 40 1.37 -5.78 -0.44
N TYR A 41 2.43 -6.50 -0.05
CA TYR A 41 3.74 -5.93 0.20
C TYR A 41 4.73 -6.36 -0.89
N ASN A 42 5.17 -5.44 -1.74
CA ASN A 42 6.13 -5.74 -2.79
C ASN A 42 7.58 -5.47 -2.35
N MET A 43 8.45 -6.45 -2.56
CA MET A 43 9.92 -6.29 -2.52
C MET A 43 10.57 -6.69 -3.86
N ALA A 44 9.80 -7.02 -4.90
CA ALA A 44 10.36 -7.40 -6.18
C ALA A 44 10.79 -6.16 -6.98
N ILE A 45 11.91 -6.28 -7.70
CA ILE A 45 12.29 -5.32 -8.74
C ILE A 45 11.28 -5.41 -9.88
N MET A 46 10.87 -4.26 -10.41
CA MET A 46 9.92 -4.15 -11.52
C MET A 46 10.55 -3.40 -12.68
N GLU A 47 9.81 -3.25 -13.78
CA GLU A 47 10.26 -2.54 -14.99
C GLU A 47 10.60 -1.05 -14.75
N MET A 48 10.13 -0.48 -13.63
CA MET A 48 10.40 0.89 -13.21
C MET A 48 10.92 0.89 -11.77
N ASP A 49 11.88 1.77 -11.48
CA ASP A 49 12.56 1.85 -10.20
C ASP A 49 12.04 2.98 -9.31
N ASP A 50 12.50 2.96 -8.05
CA ASP A 50 12.29 4.00 -7.04
C ASP A 50 10.80 4.39 -6.93
N PHE A 51 10.46 5.67 -6.96
CA PHE A 51 9.08 6.14 -6.84
C PHE A 51 8.16 5.65 -7.96
N TRP A 52 8.68 5.29 -9.13
CA TRP A 52 7.85 4.88 -10.26
C TRP A 52 7.45 3.41 -10.22
N ILE A 53 8.05 2.61 -9.33
CA ILE A 53 7.75 1.18 -9.14
C ILE A 53 6.26 0.92 -8.87
N LYS A 54 5.56 1.92 -8.31
CA LYS A 54 4.12 1.83 -8.00
C LYS A 54 3.26 1.60 -9.25
N LEU A 55 3.64 2.15 -10.39
CA LEU A 55 2.86 2.05 -11.64
C LEU A 55 2.74 0.59 -12.13
N PRO A 56 3.83 -0.16 -12.36
CA PRO A 56 3.73 -1.55 -12.80
C PRO A 56 3.10 -2.47 -11.73
N ILE A 57 3.33 -2.21 -10.44
CA ILE A 57 2.68 -2.98 -9.35
C ILE A 57 1.17 -2.82 -9.40
N ILE A 58 0.67 -1.57 -9.41
CA ILE A 58 -0.76 -1.27 -9.43
C ILE A 58 -1.39 -1.88 -10.68
N ARG A 59 -0.80 -1.67 -11.86
CA ARG A 59 -1.32 -2.23 -13.12
C ARG A 59 -1.42 -3.76 -13.05
N LYS A 60 -0.39 -4.44 -12.53
CA LYS A 60 -0.40 -5.90 -12.40
C LYS A 60 -1.53 -6.36 -11.49
N LEU A 61 -1.72 -5.72 -10.34
CA LEU A 61 -2.77 -6.06 -9.38
C LEU A 61 -4.17 -5.80 -9.96
N MET A 62 -4.38 -4.72 -10.71
CA MET A 62 -5.66 -4.45 -11.39
C MET A 62 -6.05 -5.57 -12.36
N VAL A 63 -5.06 -6.16 -13.05
CA VAL A 63 -5.30 -7.22 -14.02
C VAL A 63 -5.46 -8.59 -13.35
N SER A 64 -4.66 -8.87 -12.30
CA SER A 64 -4.66 -10.18 -11.65
C SER A 64 -5.75 -10.37 -10.58
N HIS A 65 -6.30 -9.27 -10.05
CA HIS A 65 -7.37 -9.28 -9.03
C HIS A 65 -8.59 -8.48 -9.54
N PRO A 66 -9.31 -8.99 -10.56
CA PRO A 66 -10.49 -8.30 -11.11
C PRO A 66 -11.63 -8.15 -10.09
N GLU A 67 -11.62 -8.90 -9.00
CA GLU A 67 -12.52 -8.77 -7.85
C GLU A 67 -12.23 -7.57 -6.95
N ALA A 68 -11.03 -6.99 -7.04
CA ALA A 68 -10.63 -5.84 -6.25
C ALA A 68 -11.16 -4.54 -6.88
N GLU A 69 -12.23 -3.98 -6.30
CA GLU A 69 -12.81 -2.71 -6.77
C GLU A 69 -11.86 -1.50 -6.57
N TRP A 70 -11.09 -1.52 -5.49
CA TRP A 70 -10.15 -0.46 -5.14
C TRP A 70 -8.77 -1.00 -4.82
N ILE A 71 -7.75 -0.35 -5.40
CA ILE A 71 -6.35 -0.48 -5.01
C ILE A 71 -5.94 0.79 -4.28
N TRP A 72 -5.52 0.63 -3.04
CA TRP A 72 -5.08 1.71 -2.18
C TRP A 72 -3.56 1.67 -2.04
N TRP A 73 -2.86 2.47 -2.83
CA TRP A 73 -1.43 2.65 -2.66
C TRP A 73 -1.14 3.49 -1.41
N MET A 74 -0.21 3.03 -0.58
CA MET A 74 0.29 3.75 0.59
C MET A 74 1.81 3.59 0.68
N ASP A 75 2.55 4.70 0.70
CA ASP A 75 4.01 4.67 0.77
C ASP A 75 4.50 4.00 2.07
N SER A 76 5.73 3.48 2.04
CA SER A 76 6.31 2.73 3.17
C SER A 76 6.47 3.58 4.42
N ASP A 77 6.72 4.88 4.26
CA ASP A 77 6.88 5.89 5.32
C ASP A 77 5.56 6.50 5.82
N ALA A 78 4.43 6.18 5.17
CA ALA A 78 3.11 6.55 5.67
C ALA A 78 2.61 5.54 6.72
N ILE A 79 1.93 6.02 7.78
CA ILE A 79 1.38 5.18 8.85
C ILE A 79 -0.07 5.57 9.19
N PHE A 80 -0.85 4.59 9.64
CA PHE A 80 -2.15 4.81 10.24
C PHE A 80 -2.00 5.26 11.69
N THR A 81 -2.52 6.44 12.01
CA THR A 81 -2.58 6.96 13.39
C THR A 81 -4.00 6.92 13.97
N HIS A 82 -5.01 6.69 13.12
CA HIS A 82 -6.42 6.58 13.51
C HIS A 82 -6.95 5.21 13.11
N MET A 83 -6.80 4.22 14.00
CA MET A 83 -7.07 2.81 13.69
C MET A 83 -8.56 2.47 13.55
N THR A 84 -9.45 3.32 14.05
CA THR A 84 -10.91 3.11 14.03
C THR A 84 -11.61 3.81 12.87
N PHE A 85 -10.87 4.58 12.06
CA PHE A 85 -11.45 5.22 10.88
C PHE A 85 -11.65 4.19 9.77
N ASP A 86 -12.87 4.05 9.29
CA ASP A 86 -13.21 3.28 8.10
C ASP A 86 -13.09 4.15 6.84
N PHE A 87 -12.47 3.61 5.78
CA PHE A 87 -12.37 4.32 4.51
C PHE A 87 -13.76 4.35 3.82
N PRO A 88 -14.37 5.52 3.56
CA PRO A 88 -15.75 5.62 3.12
C PRO A 88 -15.87 5.40 1.61
N VAL A 89 -15.72 4.16 1.15
CA VAL A 89 -15.75 3.78 -0.29
C VAL A 89 -16.99 4.33 -1.00
N GLU A 90 -18.16 4.21 -0.37
CA GLU A 90 -19.46 4.66 -0.93
C GLU A 90 -19.48 6.15 -1.28
N LYS A 91 -18.73 6.99 -0.55
CA LYS A 91 -18.64 8.43 -0.82
C LYS A 91 -18.04 8.73 -2.20
N TYR A 92 -17.30 7.77 -2.75
CA TYR A 92 -16.54 7.92 -3.99
C TYR A 92 -17.20 7.20 -5.18
N GLU A 93 -18.49 6.86 -5.09
CA GLU A 93 -19.25 6.30 -6.21
C GLU A 93 -19.11 7.18 -7.48
N GLY A 94 -18.89 6.53 -8.62
CA GLY A 94 -18.67 7.20 -9.91
C GLY A 94 -17.31 7.89 -10.05
N ARG A 95 -16.35 7.65 -9.14
CA ARG A 95 -14.96 8.13 -9.21
C ARG A 95 -14.00 6.95 -9.33
N ASN A 96 -12.88 7.19 -10.02
CA ASN A 96 -11.85 6.15 -10.25
C ASN A 96 -10.50 6.48 -9.60
N LEU A 97 -10.38 7.66 -8.99
CA LEU A 97 -9.16 8.12 -8.32
C LEU A 97 -9.53 9.06 -7.19
N VAL A 98 -8.97 8.78 -6.01
CA VAL A 98 -9.10 9.61 -4.81
C VAL A 98 -7.69 9.91 -4.32
N VAL A 99 -7.38 11.20 -4.20
CA VAL A 99 -6.09 11.68 -3.68
C VAL A 99 -6.41 12.84 -2.73
N HIS A 100 -5.69 12.91 -1.62
CA HIS A 100 -5.77 14.07 -0.73
C HIS A 100 -5.17 15.30 -1.42
N GLY A 101 -5.90 16.42 -1.45
CA GLY A 101 -5.45 17.68 -2.05
C GLY A 101 -6.50 18.79 -1.93
#